data_AF-A0A7W9GFL9-F1
#
_entry.id   AF-A0A7W9GFL9-F1
#
_cell.length_a   1.000
_cell.length_b   1.000
_cell.length_c   1.000
_cell.angle_alpha   90.00
_cell.angle_beta   90.00
_cell.angle_gamma   90.00
#
_symmetry.space_group_name_H-M   'P 1'
#
loop_
_entity.id
_entity.type
_entity.pdbx_description
1 polymer ?
#
loop_
_entity_poly.entity_id
_entity_poly.type
_entity_poly.pdbx_seq_one_letter_code
_entity_poly.pdbx_strand_id
1 'polypeptide(L)'
;MQDLGWAEILIIALVFVLLFGAKKLPETARAVGRSLRIFKAEAGKLRDDEPAEPAEPATPPAAGPSLEEQARRLEEQAARLRAGIREDGQAKP
;
A
#
# COMPACT_ATOMS: atom_id res chain seq x y z
N MET A 1 39.90 -17.71 -4.33
CA MET A 1 39.72 -16.59 -3.38
C MET A 1 38.23 -16.51 -3.16
N GLN A 2 37.75 -16.78 -1.95
CA GLN A 2 36.33 -16.98 -1.69
C GLN A 2 35.58 -15.65 -1.88
N ASP A 3 34.60 -15.63 -2.78
CA ASP A 3 33.74 -14.49 -3.09
C ASP A 3 32.79 -14.16 -1.93
N LEU A 4 33.37 -13.75 -0.80
CA LEU A 4 32.71 -13.51 0.49
C LEU A 4 31.71 -12.33 0.45
N GLY A 5 31.65 -11.55 -0.62
CA GLY A 5 30.75 -10.38 -0.68
C GLY A 5 29.26 -10.74 -0.75
N TRP A 6 28.89 -11.72 -1.56
CA TRP A 6 27.47 -12.06 -1.78
C TRP A 6 26.92 -12.99 -0.70
N ALA A 7 27.73 -13.92 -0.20
CA ALA A 7 27.32 -14.85 0.85
C ALA A 7 27.04 -14.13 2.18
N GLU A 8 27.89 -13.21 2.61
CA GLU A 8 27.67 -12.43 3.83
C GLU A 8 26.38 -11.60 3.76
N ILE A 9 26.11 -10.96 2.62
CA ILE A 9 24.89 -10.16 2.43
C ILE A 9 23.65 -11.04 2.55
N LEU A 10 23.66 -12.25 1.96
CA LEU A 10 22.55 -13.20 2.08
C LEU A 10 22.34 -13.65 3.53
N ILE A 11 23.42 -13.91 4.27
CA ILE A 11 23.35 -14.29 5.69
C ILE A 11 22.75 -13.14 6.52
N ILE A 12 23.21 -11.90 6.31
CA ILE A 12 22.69 -10.72 7.01
C ILE A 12 21.21 -10.51 6.67
N ALA A 13 20.84 -10.60 5.39
CA ALA A 13 19.45 -10.46 4.96
C ALA A 13 18.56 -11.54 5.57
N LEU A 14 19.04 -12.78 5.67
CA LEU A 14 18.32 -13.88 6.31
C LEU A 14 18.08 -13.59 7.79
N VAL A 15 19.12 -13.16 8.51
CA VAL A 15 18.99 -12.74 9.92
C VAL A 15 18.00 -11.58 10.04
N PHE A 16 18.09 -10.57 9.18
CA PHE A 16 17.17 -9.43 9.17
C PHE A 16 15.70 -9.84 8.96
N VAL A 17 15.44 -10.77 8.04
CA VAL A 17 14.11 -11.33 7.80
C VAL A 17 13.60 -12.10 9.02
N LEU A 18 14.47 -12.81 9.74
CA LEU A 18 14.08 -13.51 10.98
C LEU A 18 13.75 -12.54 12.12
N LEU A 19 14.48 -11.43 12.25
CA LEU A 19 14.23 -10.42 13.29
C LEU A 19 12.97 -9.59 13.03
N PHE A 20 12.81 -9.09 11.80
CA PHE A 20 11.72 -8.18 11.44
C PHE A 20 10.50 -8.90 10.88
N GLY A 21 10.67 -10.11 10.34
CA GLY A 21 9.63 -10.89 9.67
C GLY A 21 9.51 -10.58 8.18
N ALA A 22 9.25 -11.62 7.38
CA ALA A 22 9.16 -11.53 5.91
C ALA A 22 8.08 -10.57 5.39
N LYS A 23 7.05 -10.28 6.20
CA LYS A 23 5.95 -9.36 5.83
C LYS A 23 6.25 -7.90 6.17
N LYS A 24 7.09 -7.63 7.18
CA LYS A 24 7.43 -6.26 7.63
C LYS A 24 8.54 -5.62 6.82
N LEU A 25 9.52 -6.42 6.36
CA LEU A 25 10.59 -5.94 5.49
C LEU A 25 10.07 -5.25 4.21
N PRO A 26 9.17 -5.86 3.40
CA PRO A 26 8.60 -5.20 2.23
C PRO A 26 7.63 -4.07 2.59
N GLU A 27 6.92 -4.15 3.72
CA GLU A 27 6.01 -3.09 4.19
C GLU A 27 6.78 -1.80 4.52
N THR A 28 7.83 -1.92 5.33
CA THR A 28 8.68 -0.80 5.73
C THR A 28 9.48 -0.25 4.55
N ALA A 29 10.03 -1.11 3.68
CA ALA A 29 10.72 -0.68 2.47
C ALA A 29 9.78 0.09 1.52
N ARG A 30 8.52 -0.34 1.36
CA ARG A 30 7.51 0.38 0.56
C ARG A 30 7.14 1.73 1.18
N ALA A 31 7.04 1.81 2.52
CA ALA A 31 6.75 3.07 3.21
C ALA A 31 7.91 4.08 3.05
N VAL A 32 9.15 3.63 3.24
CA VAL A 32 10.37 4.45 3.07
C VAL A 32 10.59 4.81 1.60
N GLY A 33 10.33 3.91 0.66
CA GLY A 33 10.42 4.19 -0.77
C GLY A 33 9.45 5.28 -1.23
N ARG A 34 8.23 5.32 -0.67
CA ARG A 34 7.27 6.41 -0.93
C ARG A 34 7.76 7.76 -0.42
N SER A 35 8.32 7.82 0.80
CA SER A 35 8.85 9.09 1.32
C SER A 35 10.08 9.58 0.55
N LEU A 36 10.98 8.66 0.18
CA LEU A 36 12.15 8.97 -0.66
C LEU A 36 11.76 9.45 -2.05
N ARG A 37 10.72 8.88 -2.67
CA ARG A 37 10.21 9.32 -3.98
C ARG A 37 9.63 10.73 -3.92
N ILE A 38 8.83 11.03 -2.88
CA ILE A 38 8.30 12.37 -2.67
C ILE A 38 9.45 13.36 -2.46
N PHE A 39 10.39 13.02 -1.57
CA PHE A 39 11.56 13.85 -1.32
C PHE A 39 12.38 14.08 -2.59
N LYS A 40 12.59 13.05 -3.42
CA LYS A 40 13.32 13.15 -4.69
C LYS A 40 12.58 13.99 -5.73
N ALA A 41 11.25 13.93 -5.76
CA ALA A 41 10.43 14.79 -6.62
C ALA A 41 10.45 16.26 -6.16
N GLU A 42 10.41 16.51 -4.85
CA GLU A 42 10.50 17.85 -4.26
C GLU A 42 11.92 18.44 -4.44
N ALA A 43 12.95 17.64 -4.14
CA ALA A 43 14.35 18.03 -4.28
C ALA A 43 14.79 18.18 -5.75
N GLY A 44 14.18 17.43 -6.68
CA GLY A 44 14.39 17.58 -8.11
C GLY A 44 13.91 18.93 -8.65
N LYS A 45 12.79 19.44 -8.13
CA LYS A 45 12.26 20.77 -8.49
C LYS A 45 13.17 21.91 -8.03
N LEU A 46 13.94 21.73 -6.96
CA LEU A 46 14.91 22.72 -6.47
C LEU A 46 16.24 22.70 -7.22
N ARG A 47 16.56 21.61 -7.93
CA ARG A 47 17.84 21.45 -8.62
C ARG A 47 17.81 21.89 -10.09
N ASP A 48 16.65 22.36 -10.57
CA ASP A 48 16.43 23.05 -11.86
C ASP A 48 17.23 22.42 -13.03
N ASP A 49 16.67 21.40 -13.71
CA ASP A 49 16.75 21.13 -15.17
C ASP A 49 16.34 19.68 -15.58
N GLU A 50 15.15 19.16 -15.23
CA GLU A 50 14.62 17.95 -15.90
C GLU A 50 13.09 17.81 -15.77
N PRO A 51 12.35 17.33 -16.80
CA PRO A 51 10.94 17.01 -16.65
C PRO A 51 10.82 15.78 -15.76
N ALA A 52 10.37 15.97 -14.52
CA ALA A 52 9.92 14.85 -13.70
C ALA A 52 8.72 14.18 -14.41
N GLU A 53 8.94 12.99 -14.96
CA GLU A 53 7.87 12.18 -15.55
C GLU A 53 6.70 12.04 -14.56
N PRO A 54 5.44 11.99 -15.05
CA PRO A 54 4.28 11.81 -14.21
C PRO A 54 4.47 10.55 -13.37
N ALA A 55 4.58 10.77 -12.07
CA ALA A 55 4.49 9.73 -11.08
C ALA A 55 3.12 9.06 -11.21
N GLU A 56 3.01 7.99 -12.02
CA GLU A 56 1.81 7.15 -12.07
C GLU A 56 1.43 6.74 -10.63
N PRO A 57 0.16 6.89 -10.23
CA PRO A 57 -0.31 6.42 -8.95
C PRO A 57 -0.37 4.90 -9.02
N ALA A 58 0.69 4.23 -8.58
CA ALA A 58 0.60 2.83 -8.22
C ALA A 58 -0.25 2.73 -6.94
N THR A 59 -1.56 2.58 -7.15
CA THR A 59 -2.52 2.14 -6.15
C THR A 59 -1.91 0.98 -5.37
N PRO A 60 -1.89 1.03 -4.02
CA PRO A 60 -1.24 -0.01 -3.23
C PRO A 60 -2.03 -1.32 -3.34
N PRO A 61 -1.39 -2.46 -3.70
CA PRO A 61 -1.87 -3.75 -3.22
C PRO A 61 -1.35 -3.87 -1.79
N ALA A 62 -2.01 -3.19 -0.86
CA ALA A 62 -2.03 -3.69 0.50
C ALA A 62 -2.75 -5.04 0.42
N ALA A 63 -2.14 -6.08 0.98
CA ALA A 63 -2.83 -7.32 1.29
C ALA A 63 -3.88 -7.04 2.39
N GLY A 64 -4.95 -6.37 1.98
CA GLY A 64 -6.20 -6.13 2.67
C GLY A 64 -7.35 -6.58 1.77
N PRO A 65 -8.58 -6.66 2.32
CA PRO A 65 -9.72 -7.26 1.64
C PRO A 65 -9.84 -6.64 0.24
N SER A 66 -9.74 -7.49 -0.79
CA SER A 66 -9.65 -7.07 -2.19
C SER A 66 -10.82 -6.12 -2.50
N LEU A 67 -10.67 -5.26 -3.50
CA LEU A 67 -11.75 -4.39 -3.98
C LEU A 67 -13.11 -5.11 -4.13
N GLU A 68 -13.07 -6.42 -4.38
CA GLU A 68 -14.21 -7.34 -4.42
C GLU A 68 -14.92 -7.52 -3.05
N GLU A 69 -14.17 -7.60 -1.95
CA GLU A 69 -14.72 -7.67 -0.61
C GLU A 69 -15.22 -6.29 -0.15
N GLN A 70 -14.59 -5.19 -0.59
CA GLN A 70 -15.11 -3.83 -0.39
C GLN A 70 -16.40 -3.60 -1.19
N ALA A 71 -16.50 -4.11 -2.42
CA ALA A 71 -17.70 -4.03 -3.24
C ALA A 71 -18.86 -4.83 -2.64
N ARG A 72 -18.60 -6.06 -2.19
CA ARG A 72 -19.61 -6.86 -1.45
C ARG A 72 -20.10 -6.16 -0.19
N ARG A 73 -19.20 -5.56 0.59
CA ARG A 73 -19.58 -4.81 1.79
C ARG A 73 -20.36 -3.54 1.46
N LEU A 74 -20.07 -2.87 0.35
CA LEU A 74 -20.85 -1.72 -0.12
C LEU A 74 -22.25 -2.14 -0.58
N GLU A 75 -22.38 -3.25 -1.30
CA GLU A 75 -23.68 -3.79 -1.74
C GLU A 75 -24.53 -4.26 -0.56
N GLU A 76 -23.94 -4.97 0.40
CA GLU A 76 -24.65 -5.38 1.62
C GLU A 76 -25.12 -4.17 2.43
N GLN A 77 -24.29 -3.12 2.53
CA GLN A 77 -24.68 -1.88 3.18
C GLN A 77 -25.79 -1.16 2.42
N ALA A 78 -25.67 -1.04 1.09
CA ALA A 78 -26.70 -0.44 0.25
C ALA A 78 -28.03 -1.20 0.32
N ALA A 79 -27.99 -2.53 0.40
CA ALA A 79 -29.16 -3.38 0.57
C ALA A 79 -29.81 -3.16 1.94
N ARG A 80 -29.02 -3.06 3.02
CA ARG A 80 -29.51 -2.76 4.37
C ARG A 80 -30.13 -1.37 4.48
N LEU A 81 -29.50 -0.35 3.87
CA LEU A 81 -30.06 1.00 3.82
C LEU A 81 -31.36 1.03 3.02
N ARG A 82 -31.41 0.35 1.88
CA ARG A 82 -32.64 0.24 1.07
C ARG A 82 -33.76 -0.52 1.79
N ALA A 83 -33.43 -1.53 2.60
CA ALA A 83 -34.41 -2.24 3.42
C ALA A 83 -34.93 -1.36 4.56
N GLY A 84 -34.05 -0.67 5.30
CA GLY A 84 -34.44 0.19 6.41
C GLY A 84 -35.26 1.43 6.00
N ILE A 85 -34.93 2.04 4.85
CA ILE A 85 -35.71 3.19 4.33
C ILE A 85 -37.12 2.78 3.90
N ARG A 86 -37.32 1.52 3.49
CA ARG A 86 -38.64 0.99 3.14
C ARG A 86 -39.50 0.69 4.39
N GLU A 87 -38.88 0.35 5.51
CA GLU A 87 -39.61 0.15 6.78
C GLU A 87 -39.99 1.47 7.46
N ASP A 88 -39.12 2.47 7.43
CA ASP A 88 -39.40 3.78 8.04
C ASP A 88 -40.49 4.58 7.29
N GLY A 89 -40.72 4.26 6.01
CA GLY A 89 -41.82 4.81 5.21
C GLY A 89 -43.17 4.07 5.36
N GLN A 90 -43.24 2.96 6.09
CA GLN A 90 -44.47 2.19 6.31
C GLN A 90 -45.14 2.45 7.67
N ALA A 91 -44.57 3.29 8.53
CA ALA A 91 -45.29 3.87 9.66
C ALA A 91 -45.94 5.21 9.24
N LYS A 92 -46.92 5.12 8.34
CA LYS A 92 -47.89 6.19 8.01
C LYS A 92 -49.27 5.64 8.40
N PRO A 93 -50.33 6.45 8.53
CA PRO A 93 -50.52 7.83 8.98
C PRO A 93 -51.12 7.94 10.39
#